data_AF-A0A357HHT8-F1
#
_entry.id   AF-A0A357HHT8-F1
#
_cell.length_a   1.000
_cell.length_b   1.000
_cell.length_c   1.000
_cell.angle_alpha   90.00
_cell.angle_beta   90.00
_cell.angle_gamma   90.00
#
_symmetry.space_group_name_H-M   'P 1'
#
loop_
_entity.id
_entity.type
_entity.pdbx_description
1 polymer ?
#
loop_
_entity_poly.entity_id
_entity_poly.type
_entity_poly.pdbx_seq_one_letter_code
_entity_poly.pdbx_strand_id
1 'polypeptide(L)'
;GCATHPTVSTTPMEQGEKRYGWSWSAENVLPFLWYRYGLSDKDDIGLRLGPVYGSGIDYSRILYAKDNKWDVMNLAWSMNPNYNTDFTYYKFKQRKSKDDKPGAISWWGLRMMYIAKGISGGTSTRIGFLLGGQPNDKWGYEIGYSHDFNSMPITNLFDFQWNDTVKNDPSLNRRYNDTPHTDPASGLPTEYSRLTGISFRVYVNLGMTPPAVE
;
A
#
# COMPACT_ATOMS: atom_id res chain seq x y z
N GLY A 1 9.66 -7.86 -4.11
CA GLY A 1 9.25 -6.85 -3.12
C GLY A 1 8.11 -7.41 -2.30
N CYS A 2 7.92 -6.95 -1.06
CA CYS A 2 7.00 -7.61 -0.12
C CYS A 2 5.89 -6.70 0.44
N ALA A 3 5.71 -5.56 -0.20
CA ALA A 3 4.65 -4.64 0.12
C ALA A 3 3.58 -4.76 -0.96
N THR A 4 2.52 -5.52 -0.68
CA THR A 4 1.33 -5.56 -1.53
C THR A 4 0.36 -4.50 -1.08
N HIS A 5 0.28 -3.43 -1.85
CA HIS A 5 -0.56 -2.28 -1.54
C HIS A 5 -2.01 -2.55 -2.02
N PRO A 6 -3.01 -2.50 -1.13
CA PRO A 6 -4.41 -2.70 -1.51
C PRO A 6 -4.88 -1.55 -2.39
N THR A 7 -5.51 -1.87 -3.53
CA THR A 7 -6.13 -0.85 -4.40
C THR A 7 -7.44 -0.43 -3.78
N VAL A 8 -7.39 0.66 -3.01
CA VAL A 8 -8.55 1.27 -2.36
C VAL A 8 -9.39 2.01 -3.39
N SER A 9 -10.71 1.95 -3.24
CA SER A 9 -11.62 2.73 -4.07
C SER A 9 -11.29 4.21 -3.92
N THR A 10 -11.00 4.87 -5.05
CA THR A 10 -10.66 6.30 -5.00
C THR A 10 -11.89 7.14 -4.75
N THR A 11 -13.02 6.86 -5.38
CA THR A 11 -14.30 7.51 -5.07
C THR A 11 -15.14 6.66 -4.11
N PRO A 12 -16.03 7.28 -3.32
CA PRO A 12 -17.05 6.56 -2.57
C PRO A 12 -17.79 5.55 -3.44
N MET A 13 -18.13 4.40 -2.85
CA MET A 13 -18.90 3.35 -3.51
C MET A 13 -20.34 3.37 -3.01
N GLU A 14 -21.27 3.05 -3.90
CA GLU A 14 -22.66 2.80 -3.52
C GLU A 14 -22.85 1.36 -3.04
N GLN A 15 -23.88 1.14 -2.23
CA GLN A 15 -24.23 -0.22 -1.80
C GLN A 15 -24.55 -1.09 -3.03
N GLY A 16 -23.90 -2.25 -3.12
CA GLY A 16 -24.04 -3.17 -4.24
C GLY A 16 -23.18 -2.83 -5.47
N GLU A 17 -22.49 -1.68 -5.48
CA GLU A 17 -21.60 -1.31 -6.57
C GLU A 17 -20.40 -2.27 -6.64
N LYS A 18 -20.01 -2.61 -7.87
CA LYS A 18 -18.89 -3.51 -8.15
C LYS A 18 -17.84 -2.77 -8.96
N ARG A 19 -16.60 -2.80 -8.48
CA ARG A 19 -15.44 -2.26 -9.20
C ARG A 19 -14.38 -3.31 -9.32
N TYR A 20 -13.79 -3.41 -10.49
CA TYR A 20 -12.68 -4.33 -10.69
C TYR A 20 -11.70 -3.82 -11.72
N GLY A 21 -10.52 -4.37 -11.66
CA GLY A 21 -9.44 -3.96 -12.52
C GLY A 21 -8.21 -4.81 -12.31
N TRP A 22 -7.12 -4.36 -12.90
CA TRP A 22 -5.81 -4.89 -12.63
C TRP A 22 -4.92 -3.81 -12.04
N SER A 23 -3.92 -4.24 -11.30
CA SER A 23 -2.90 -3.39 -10.72
C SER A 23 -1.54 -4.01 -10.98
N TRP A 24 -0.57 -3.17 -11.24
CA TRP A 24 0.82 -3.55 -11.31
C TRP A 24 1.59 -2.76 -10.27
N SER A 25 2.42 -3.48 -9.52
CA SER A 25 3.28 -2.92 -8.48
C SER A 25 4.70 -3.33 -8.75
N ALA A 26 5.64 -2.38 -8.65
CA ALA A 26 7.06 -2.66 -8.85
C ALA A 26 7.55 -3.76 -7.89
N GLU A 27 6.93 -3.85 -6.71
CA GLU A 27 7.23 -4.81 -5.67
C GLU A 27 6.78 -6.23 -6.02
N ASN A 28 5.67 -6.36 -6.77
CA ASN A 28 5.07 -7.65 -7.12
C ASN A 28 5.59 -8.23 -8.43
N VAL A 29 6.25 -7.43 -9.26
CA VAL A 29 6.76 -7.75 -10.61
C VAL A 29 5.67 -8.12 -11.62
N LEU A 30 4.70 -8.94 -11.22
CA LEU A 30 3.55 -9.38 -12.00
C LEU A 30 2.29 -8.57 -11.64
N PRO A 31 1.40 -8.33 -12.62
CA PRO A 31 0.10 -7.74 -12.37
C PRO A 31 -0.78 -8.65 -11.50
N PHE A 32 -1.69 -8.05 -10.75
CA PHE A 32 -2.73 -8.76 -10.01
C PHE A 32 -4.11 -8.15 -10.30
N LEU A 33 -5.14 -8.97 -10.20
CA LEU A 33 -6.52 -8.52 -10.30
C LEU A 33 -6.98 -8.02 -8.93
N TRP A 34 -7.82 -7.01 -8.95
CA TRP A 34 -8.52 -6.53 -7.76
C TRP A 34 -10.00 -6.41 -8.07
N TYR A 35 -10.81 -6.68 -7.05
CA TYR A 35 -12.25 -6.60 -7.07
C TYR A 35 -12.70 -5.92 -5.78
N ARG A 36 -13.63 -4.97 -5.85
CA ARG A 36 -14.23 -4.32 -4.70
C ARG A 36 -15.74 -4.36 -4.79
N TYR A 37 -16.36 -4.49 -3.63
CA TYR A 37 -17.80 -4.52 -3.45
C TYR A 37 -18.24 -3.55 -2.36
N GLY A 38 -19.18 -2.66 -2.69
CA GLY A 38 -19.77 -1.72 -1.75
C GLY A 38 -20.75 -2.43 -0.81
N LEU A 39 -20.43 -2.47 0.48
CA LEU A 39 -21.28 -3.05 1.52
C LEU A 39 -22.35 -2.05 2.00
N SER A 40 -22.00 -0.76 2.02
CA SER A 40 -22.88 0.35 2.37
C SER A 40 -22.44 1.62 1.61
N ASP A 41 -23.05 2.77 1.93
CA ASP A 41 -22.62 4.09 1.47
C ASP A 41 -21.25 4.52 2.03
N LYS A 42 -20.72 3.79 3.04
CA LYS A 42 -19.49 4.11 3.74
C LYS A 42 -18.49 2.98 3.79
N ASP A 43 -18.93 1.75 3.57
CA ASP A 43 -18.15 0.54 3.80
C ASP A 43 -18.00 -0.24 2.51
N ASP A 44 -16.79 -0.70 2.22
CA ASP A 44 -16.52 -1.54 1.06
C ASP A 44 -15.42 -2.56 1.36
N ILE A 45 -15.48 -3.69 0.66
CA ILE A 45 -14.53 -4.79 0.82
C ILE A 45 -13.80 -5.04 -0.50
N GLY A 46 -12.49 -5.23 -0.41
CA GLY A 46 -11.60 -5.50 -1.53
C GLY A 46 -11.04 -6.92 -1.47
N LEU A 47 -10.99 -7.57 -2.61
CA LEU A 47 -10.30 -8.84 -2.85
C LEU A 47 -9.24 -8.62 -3.91
N ARG A 48 -8.05 -9.16 -3.65
CA ARG A 48 -6.91 -9.15 -4.58
C ARG A 48 -6.55 -10.58 -4.90
N LEU A 49 -6.41 -10.86 -6.19
CA LEU A 49 -6.05 -12.15 -6.73
C LEU A 49 -4.86 -11.96 -7.66
N GLY A 50 -3.69 -12.34 -7.17
CA GLY A 50 -2.46 -12.35 -7.95
C GLY A 50 -1.71 -13.66 -7.76
N PRO A 51 -0.64 -13.88 -8.54
CA PRO A 51 0.35 -14.93 -8.26
C PRO A 51 0.94 -14.76 -6.85
N VAL A 52 1.83 -15.68 -6.45
CA VAL A 52 2.55 -15.82 -5.16
C VAL A 52 2.60 -14.59 -4.21
N TYR A 53 2.74 -13.37 -4.71
CA TYR A 53 2.85 -12.15 -3.92
C TYR A 53 1.58 -11.28 -3.86
N GLY A 54 0.62 -11.36 -4.79
CA GLY A 54 -0.43 -10.35 -5.00
C GLY A 54 -1.77 -10.52 -4.27
N SER A 55 -1.98 -11.64 -3.57
CA SER A 55 -3.31 -12.00 -3.04
C SER A 55 -3.59 -11.44 -1.65
N GLY A 56 -4.83 -11.05 -1.37
CA GLY A 56 -5.22 -10.54 -0.07
C GLY A 56 -6.64 -9.98 -0.04
N ILE A 57 -7.08 -9.61 1.17
CA ILE A 57 -8.37 -9.00 1.43
C ILE A 57 -8.16 -7.66 2.12
N ASP A 58 -9.03 -6.70 1.87
CA ASP A 58 -9.03 -5.44 2.59
C ASP A 58 -10.44 -4.92 2.83
N TYR A 59 -10.59 -4.12 3.87
CA TYR A 59 -11.83 -3.46 4.24
C TYR A 59 -11.57 -1.97 4.33
N SER A 60 -12.44 -1.18 3.70
CA SER A 60 -12.38 0.27 3.71
C SER A 60 -13.64 0.86 4.33
N ARG A 61 -13.44 1.95 5.06
CA ARG A 61 -14.52 2.75 5.62
C ARG A 61 -14.29 4.24 5.42
N ILE A 62 -15.28 4.92 4.88
CA ILE A 62 -15.34 6.39 4.84
C ILE A 62 -15.55 6.90 6.26
N LEU A 63 -14.58 7.67 6.75
CA LEU A 63 -14.63 8.30 8.08
C LEU A 63 -15.25 9.70 8.02
N TYR A 64 -15.02 10.40 6.93
CA TYR A 64 -15.48 11.77 6.72
C TYR A 64 -15.66 12.03 5.23
N ALA A 65 -16.74 12.72 4.85
CA ALA A 65 -16.96 13.17 3.49
C ALA A 65 -17.58 14.57 3.52
N LYS A 66 -16.99 15.52 2.82
CA LYS A 66 -17.53 16.87 2.65
C LYS A 66 -17.07 17.46 1.32
N ASP A 67 -18.04 17.94 0.55
CA ASP A 67 -17.83 18.53 -0.76
C ASP A 67 -17.02 17.59 -1.68
N ASN A 68 -15.83 18.02 -2.09
CA ASN A 68 -14.92 17.32 -2.98
C ASN A 68 -13.78 16.60 -2.23
N LYS A 69 -13.96 16.32 -0.94
CA LYS A 69 -12.94 15.68 -0.09
C LYS A 69 -13.57 14.59 0.76
N TRP A 70 -12.85 13.49 0.93
CA TRP A 70 -13.24 12.40 1.81
C TRP A 70 -12.02 11.72 2.39
N ASP A 71 -12.21 11.13 3.56
CA ASP A 71 -11.16 10.49 4.33
C ASP A 71 -11.57 9.02 4.53
N VAL A 72 -10.64 8.10 4.28
CA VAL A 72 -10.89 6.66 4.28
C VAL A 72 -9.91 5.97 5.20
N MET A 73 -10.42 5.10 6.05
CA MET A 73 -9.62 4.11 6.76
C MET A 73 -9.62 2.81 5.96
N ASN A 74 -8.45 2.23 5.74
CA ASN A 74 -8.30 0.92 5.12
C ASN A 74 -7.54 -0.03 6.04
N LEU A 75 -8.08 -1.25 6.19
CA LEU A 75 -7.47 -2.37 6.88
C LEU A 75 -7.25 -3.47 5.86
N ALA A 76 -5.99 -3.87 5.63
CA ALA A 76 -5.67 -4.90 4.66
C ALA A 76 -4.89 -6.04 5.29
N TRP A 77 -5.18 -7.24 4.82
CA TRP A 77 -4.47 -8.46 5.12
C TRP A 77 -4.00 -9.07 3.81
N SER A 78 -2.68 -9.12 3.62
CA SER A 78 -2.13 -9.75 2.42
C SER A 78 -1.64 -11.16 2.74
N MET A 79 -2.06 -12.09 1.88
CA MET A 79 -1.64 -13.50 1.92
C MET A 79 -0.39 -13.69 1.06
N ASN A 80 0.57 -12.78 1.20
CA ASN A 80 1.88 -12.88 0.57
C ASN A 80 2.83 -13.69 1.48
N PRO A 81 4.03 -14.08 1.03
CA PRO A 81 4.96 -14.86 1.84
C PRO A 81 5.38 -14.18 3.17
N ASN A 82 5.14 -12.87 3.31
CA ASN A 82 5.42 -12.10 4.51
C ASN A 82 4.20 -11.87 5.43
N TYR A 83 3.02 -12.44 5.11
CA TYR A 83 1.77 -12.30 5.88
C TYR A 83 1.62 -10.93 6.54
N ASN A 84 1.50 -9.88 5.73
CA ASN A 84 1.44 -8.51 6.25
C ASN A 84 0.00 -8.08 6.59
N THR A 85 -0.10 -7.25 7.62
CA THR A 85 -1.32 -6.52 7.97
C THR A 85 -1.03 -5.03 7.84
N ASP A 86 -1.89 -4.31 7.15
CA ASP A 86 -1.74 -2.90 6.88
C ASP A 86 -2.93 -2.11 7.43
N PHE A 87 -2.63 -1.00 8.09
CA PHE A 87 -3.56 0.06 8.35
C PHE A 87 -3.17 1.26 7.50
N THR A 88 -4.10 1.83 6.75
CA THR A 88 -3.83 3.06 6.00
C THR A 88 -4.96 4.07 6.19
N TYR A 89 -4.59 5.28 6.60
CA TYR A 89 -5.48 6.44 6.57
C TYR A 89 -5.24 7.21 5.27
N TYR A 90 -6.28 7.40 4.48
CA TYR A 90 -6.22 8.16 3.24
C TYR A 90 -7.02 9.46 3.35
N LYS A 91 -6.50 10.50 2.70
CA LYS A 91 -7.20 11.76 2.49
C LYS A 91 -7.30 12.04 1.00
N PHE A 92 -8.50 11.92 0.46
CA PHE A 92 -8.78 12.15 -0.95
C PHE A 92 -9.30 13.56 -1.19
N LYS A 93 -8.98 14.09 -2.37
CA LYS A 93 -9.49 15.35 -2.88
C LYS A 93 -9.72 15.24 -4.38
N GLN A 94 -10.95 15.50 -4.79
CA GLN A 94 -11.31 15.65 -6.20
C GLN A 94 -11.15 17.10 -6.65
N ARG A 95 -10.55 17.32 -7.81
CA ARG A 95 -10.54 18.65 -8.42
C ARG A 95 -11.96 19.00 -8.88
N LYS A 96 -12.46 20.17 -8.46
CA LYS A 96 -13.71 20.72 -8.98
C LYS A 96 -13.48 21.19 -10.41
N SER A 97 -14.27 20.70 -11.37
CA SER A 97 -14.30 21.20 -12.74
C SER A 97 -15.40 22.25 -12.90
N LYS A 98 -15.28 23.12 -13.90
CA LYS A 98 -16.32 24.12 -14.23
C LYS A 98 -17.50 23.51 -15.00
N ASP A 99 -17.29 22.36 -15.64
CA ASP A 99 -18.23 21.76 -16.59
C ASP A 99 -18.99 20.54 -16.02
N ASP A 100 -19.25 20.50 -14.71
CA ASP A 100 -19.85 19.37 -13.97
C ASP A 100 -19.18 18.00 -14.12
N LYS A 101 -18.07 17.91 -14.86
CA LYS A 101 -17.31 16.67 -15.03
C LYS A 101 -16.46 16.38 -13.78
N PRO A 102 -16.43 15.12 -13.30
CA PRO A 102 -15.52 14.69 -12.25
C PRO A 102 -14.07 15.00 -12.65
N GLY A 103 -13.40 15.88 -11.89
CA GLY A 103 -11.99 16.19 -12.13
C GLY A 103 -11.06 15.12 -11.57
N ALA A 104 -9.76 15.28 -11.85
CA ALA A 104 -8.71 14.41 -11.31
C ALA A 104 -8.78 14.33 -9.78
N ILE A 105 -8.55 13.14 -9.24
CA ILE A 105 -8.48 12.87 -7.80
C ILE A 105 -7.02 12.79 -7.40
N SER A 106 -6.67 13.38 -6.27
CA SER A 106 -5.38 13.16 -5.63
C SER A 106 -5.57 12.78 -4.17
N TRP A 107 -4.59 12.08 -3.62
CA TRP A 107 -4.60 11.71 -2.22
C TRP A 107 -3.21 11.69 -1.61
N TRP A 108 -3.19 11.83 -0.30
CA TRP A 108 -2.08 11.38 0.52
C TRP A 108 -2.60 10.34 1.52
N GLY A 109 -1.71 9.48 1.99
CA GLY A 109 -2.04 8.51 3.02
C GLY A 109 -0.94 8.32 4.04
N LEU A 110 -1.32 7.96 5.25
CA LEU A 110 -0.45 7.48 6.33
C LEU A 110 -0.64 5.99 6.45
N ARG A 111 0.42 5.22 6.22
CA ARG A 111 0.40 3.76 6.28
C ARG A 111 1.19 3.25 7.47
N MET A 112 0.61 2.29 8.16
CA MET A 112 1.28 1.44 9.13
C MET A 112 1.22 0.00 8.62
N MET A 113 2.36 -0.67 8.53
CA MET A 113 2.46 -2.05 8.10
C MET A 113 3.08 -2.87 9.22
N TYR A 114 2.50 -4.02 9.51
CA TYR A 114 3.04 -5.02 10.41
C TYR A 114 3.28 -6.32 9.65
N ILE A 115 4.54 -6.77 9.65
CA ILE A 115 4.99 -8.04 9.11
C ILE A 115 5.24 -8.96 10.31
N ALA A 116 4.35 -9.93 10.51
CA ALA A 116 4.44 -10.86 11.64
C ALA A 116 5.51 -11.95 11.43
N LYS A 117 5.80 -12.29 10.17
CA LYS A 117 6.85 -13.25 9.82
C LYS A 117 7.39 -12.94 8.43
N GLY A 118 8.56 -12.34 8.37
CA GLY A 118 9.27 -12.03 7.13
C GLY A 118 10.00 -13.24 6.54
N ILE A 119 10.68 -13.01 5.42
CA ILE A 119 11.45 -14.03 4.69
C ILE A 119 12.57 -14.61 5.56
N SER A 120 13.22 -13.79 6.39
CA SER A 120 14.24 -14.25 7.34
C SER A 120 13.68 -14.75 8.67
N GLY A 121 12.35 -14.82 8.80
CA GLY A 121 11.65 -15.26 10.01
C GLY A 121 11.47 -14.17 11.07
N GLY A 122 11.87 -12.93 10.77
CA GLY A 122 11.78 -11.78 11.66
C GLY A 122 10.44 -11.04 11.60
N THR A 123 10.30 -10.02 12.44
CA THR A 123 9.14 -9.13 12.49
C THR A 123 9.53 -7.71 12.10
N SER A 124 8.70 -7.02 11.32
CA SER A 124 8.96 -5.64 10.91
C SER A 124 7.71 -4.78 11.11
N THR A 125 7.89 -3.62 11.75
CA THR A 125 6.83 -2.61 11.91
C THR A 125 7.24 -1.35 11.18
N ARG A 126 6.39 -0.88 10.27
CA ARG A 126 6.74 0.18 9.34
C ARG A 126 5.71 1.27 9.36
N ILE A 127 6.17 2.52 9.30
CA ILE A 127 5.31 3.70 9.21
C ILE A 127 5.74 4.52 8.00
N GLY A 128 4.77 4.96 7.22
CA GLY A 128 5.03 5.52 5.91
C GLY A 128 4.01 6.52 5.41
N PHE A 129 4.38 7.15 4.31
CA PHE A 129 3.53 8.06 3.55
C PHE A 129 3.28 7.52 2.16
N LEU A 130 2.05 7.70 1.70
CA LEU A 130 1.61 7.41 0.35
C LEU A 130 1.15 8.70 -0.32
N LEU A 131 1.39 8.83 -1.62
CA LEU A 131 0.90 9.90 -2.47
C LEU A 131 0.36 9.26 -3.74
N GLY A 132 -0.79 9.71 -4.21
CA GLY A 132 -1.34 9.18 -5.44
C GLY A 132 -2.25 10.12 -6.18
N GLY A 133 -2.53 9.74 -7.40
CA GLY A 133 -3.33 10.50 -8.34
C GLY A 133 -4.10 9.59 -9.28
N GLN A 134 -5.32 10.02 -9.60
CA GLN A 134 -6.19 9.42 -10.59
C GLN A 134 -6.62 10.54 -11.55
N PRO A 135 -5.95 10.68 -12.71
CA PRO A 135 -6.26 11.75 -13.66
C PRO A 135 -7.64 11.63 -14.30
N ASN A 136 -8.13 10.40 -14.47
CA ASN A 136 -9.44 10.07 -15.06
C ASN A 136 -10.02 8.79 -14.45
N ASP A 137 -11.20 8.37 -14.88
CA ASP A 137 -11.89 7.17 -14.41
C ASP A 137 -11.22 5.83 -14.81
N LYS A 138 -10.22 5.84 -15.70
CA LYS A 138 -9.62 4.60 -16.25
C LYS A 138 -8.39 4.14 -15.49
N TRP A 139 -7.57 5.04 -14.95
CA TRP A 139 -6.30 4.65 -14.34
C TRP A 139 -5.84 5.63 -13.27
N GLY A 140 -4.99 5.14 -12.38
CA GLY A 140 -4.30 5.96 -11.40
C GLY A 140 -2.98 5.35 -10.95
N TYR A 141 -2.27 6.08 -10.11
CA TYR A 141 -0.97 5.69 -9.59
C TYR A 141 -0.86 6.04 -8.10
N GLU A 142 0.00 5.32 -7.39
CA GLU A 142 0.36 5.57 -6.01
C GLU A 142 1.85 5.31 -5.82
N ILE A 143 2.52 6.23 -5.16
CA ILE A 143 3.92 6.12 -4.76
C ILE A 143 3.99 6.27 -3.24
N GLY A 144 4.97 5.67 -2.61
CA GLY A 144 5.12 5.80 -1.17
C GLY A 144 6.38 5.18 -0.63
N TYR A 145 6.60 5.45 0.66
CA TYR A 145 7.69 4.86 1.42
C TYR A 145 7.24 4.58 2.85
N SER A 146 7.46 3.35 3.31
CA SER A 146 7.23 2.91 4.69
C SER A 146 8.53 2.47 5.33
N HIS A 147 8.91 3.14 6.42
CA HIS A 147 10.19 2.96 7.08
C HIS A 147 10.06 2.08 8.33
N ASP A 148 11.00 1.16 8.51
CA ASP A 148 11.19 0.41 9.74
C ASP A 148 12.27 1.07 10.61
N PHE A 149 11.87 1.69 11.72
CA PHE A 149 12.79 2.35 12.64
C PHE A 149 13.56 1.37 13.53
N ASN A 150 13.14 0.10 13.58
CA ASN A 150 13.89 -0.94 14.27
C ASN A 150 15.04 -1.48 13.42
N SER A 151 15.03 -1.30 12.09
CA SER A 151 16.11 -1.77 11.23
C SER A 151 17.18 -0.72 10.92
N MET A 152 16.78 0.55 10.88
CA MET A 152 17.67 1.65 10.50
C MET A 152 17.07 2.97 11.02
N PRO A 153 17.89 3.94 11.47
CA PRO A 153 17.42 5.29 11.70
C PRO A 153 17.19 6.01 10.36
N ILE A 154 16.12 6.79 10.26
CA ILE A 154 15.74 7.46 8.99
C ILE A 154 16.83 8.38 8.43
N THR A 155 17.71 8.91 9.29
CA THR A 155 18.89 9.70 8.90
C THR A 155 19.87 8.94 8.01
N ASN A 156 19.85 7.61 8.06
CA ASN A 156 20.72 6.71 7.31
C ASN A 156 20.00 6.06 6.12
N LEU A 157 18.83 6.56 5.72
CA LEU A 157 18.06 6.03 4.59
C LEU A 157 18.87 5.94 3.30
N PHE A 158 19.75 6.92 3.06
CA PHE A 158 20.60 7.00 1.87
C PHE A 158 22.00 6.40 2.08
N ASP A 159 22.24 5.72 3.21
CA ASP A 159 23.43 4.92 3.42
C ASP A 159 23.32 3.60 2.66
N PHE A 160 23.83 3.58 1.44
CA PHE A 160 23.78 2.38 0.60
C PHE A 160 24.64 1.23 1.12
N GLN A 161 25.57 1.49 2.05
CA GLN A 161 26.45 0.51 2.68
C GLN A 161 26.07 0.21 4.13
N TRP A 162 24.80 0.43 4.50
CA TRP A 162 24.30 0.29 5.87
C TRP A 162 24.79 -0.94 6.65
N ASN A 163 24.80 -2.12 6.02
CA ASN A 163 25.26 -3.35 6.70
C ASN A 163 26.73 -3.23 7.15
N ASP A 164 27.58 -2.57 6.36
CA ASP A 164 28.99 -2.34 6.71
C ASP A 164 29.12 -1.22 7.75
N THR A 165 28.31 -0.16 7.64
CA THR A 165 28.22 0.91 8.63
C THR A 165 27.85 0.36 10.01
N VAL A 166 26.83 -0.50 10.10
CA VAL A 166 26.41 -1.16 11.36
C VAL A 166 27.49 -2.09 11.90
N LYS A 167 28.22 -2.80 11.04
CA LYS A 167 29.34 -3.67 11.47
C LYS A 167 30.51 -2.86 12.04
N ASN A 168 30.79 -1.69 11.47
CA ASN A 168 31.96 -0.89 11.82
C ASN A 168 31.72 0.10 12.98
N ASP A 169 30.46 0.40 13.33
CA ASP A 169 30.11 1.26 14.46
C ASP A 169 29.56 0.44 15.64
N PRO A 170 30.28 0.34 16.78
CA PRO A 170 29.84 -0.44 17.93
C PRO A 170 28.48 -0.01 18.51
N SER A 171 28.11 1.27 18.39
CA SER A 171 26.84 1.80 18.90
C SER A 171 25.67 1.37 18.03
N LEU A 172 25.84 1.39 16.71
CA LEU A 172 24.84 0.92 15.74
C LEU A 172 24.76 -0.61 15.75
N ASN A 173 25.89 -1.29 15.85
CA ASN A 173 25.97 -2.75 15.93
C ASN A 173 25.09 -3.30 17.05
N ARG A 174 25.21 -2.72 18.25
CA ARG A 174 24.41 -3.16 19.41
C ARG A 174 22.90 -3.12 19.15
N ARG A 175 22.43 -2.21 18.30
CA ARG A 175 21.01 -1.94 18.09
C ARG A 175 20.42 -2.59 16.83
N TYR A 176 21.21 -2.71 15.76
CA TYR A 176 20.70 -3.05 14.42
C TYR A 176 21.35 -4.29 13.80
N ASN A 177 22.26 -4.97 14.50
CA ASN A 177 22.98 -6.13 13.95
C ASN A 177 22.07 -7.35 13.70
N ASP A 178 20.95 -7.46 14.41
CA ASP A 178 19.92 -8.50 14.25
C ASP A 178 18.90 -8.19 13.15
N THR A 179 19.00 -7.02 12.50
CA THR A 179 18.11 -6.58 11.42
C THR A 179 18.87 -6.36 10.10
N PRO A 180 19.52 -7.40 9.53
CA PRO A 180 20.32 -7.23 8.32
C PRO A 180 19.44 -6.83 7.13
N HIS A 181 19.87 -5.87 6.32
CA HIS A 181 19.09 -5.38 5.17
C HIS A 181 19.14 -6.31 3.94
N THR A 182 20.08 -7.25 3.93
CA THR A 182 20.26 -8.23 2.86
C THR A 182 20.49 -9.60 3.48
N ASP A 183 19.83 -10.61 2.94
CA ASP A 183 20.04 -12.00 3.36
C ASP A 183 21.43 -12.47 2.91
N PRO A 184 22.32 -12.94 3.82
CA PRO A 184 23.64 -13.41 3.45
C PRO A 184 23.64 -14.59 2.47
N ALA A 185 22.59 -15.42 2.47
CA ALA A 185 22.52 -16.62 1.62
C ALA A 185 22.10 -16.31 0.19
N SER A 186 21.10 -15.44 0.00
CA SER A 186 20.54 -15.11 -1.32
C SER A 186 20.98 -13.76 -1.89
N GLY A 187 21.54 -12.88 -1.07
CA GLY A 187 21.82 -11.49 -1.45
C GLY A 187 20.57 -10.63 -1.66
N LEU A 188 19.37 -11.17 -1.42
CA LEU A 188 18.11 -10.48 -1.63
C LEU A 188 17.77 -9.55 -0.45
N PRO A 189 16.96 -8.50 -0.68
CA PRO A 189 16.45 -7.65 0.39
C PRO A 189 15.62 -8.43 1.41
N THR A 190 15.90 -8.24 2.69
CA THR A 190 15.09 -8.82 3.80
C THR A 190 13.85 -7.97 4.10
N GLU A 191 13.03 -8.44 5.04
CA GLU A 191 11.95 -7.68 5.67
C GLU A 191 12.42 -6.44 6.44
N TYR A 192 13.72 -6.26 6.68
CA TYR A 192 14.29 -5.08 7.33
C TYR A 192 14.78 -4.04 6.32
N SER A 193 14.93 -4.45 5.06
CA SER A 193 15.47 -3.61 4.00
C SER A 193 14.61 -2.37 3.76
N ARG A 194 15.28 -1.24 3.55
CA ARG A 194 14.68 -0.01 3.02
C ARG A 194 13.96 -0.25 1.69
N LEU A 195 14.47 -1.16 0.85
CA LEU A 195 13.88 -1.43 -0.46
C LEU A 195 12.50 -2.07 -0.35
N THR A 196 12.28 -2.86 0.70
CA THR A 196 10.96 -3.42 1.02
C THR A 196 9.97 -2.33 1.42
N GLY A 197 10.46 -1.13 1.78
CA GLY A 197 9.66 0.02 2.18
C GLY A 197 9.16 0.87 1.02
N ILE A 198 9.79 0.74 -0.15
CA ILE A 198 9.38 1.44 -1.36
C ILE A 198 8.06 0.86 -1.85
N SER A 199 7.16 1.75 -2.27
CA SER A 199 5.88 1.43 -2.84
C SER A 199 5.69 2.18 -4.15
N PHE A 200 5.45 1.46 -5.23
CA PHE A 200 4.99 2.03 -6.50
C PHE A 200 3.89 1.15 -7.09
N ARG A 201 2.73 1.73 -7.37
CA ARG A 201 1.59 1.07 -8.00
C ARG A 201 1.03 1.91 -9.13
N VAL A 202 0.65 1.23 -10.21
CA VAL A 202 -0.28 1.72 -11.23
C VAL A 202 -1.48 0.77 -11.26
N TYR A 203 -2.68 1.31 -11.35
CA TYR A 203 -3.90 0.50 -11.49
C TYR A 203 -4.76 1.01 -12.63
N VAL A 204 -5.53 0.08 -13.20
CA VAL A 204 -6.48 0.33 -14.29
C VAL A 204 -7.83 -0.24 -13.89
N ASN A 205 -8.87 0.55 -14.10
CA ASN A 205 -10.26 0.17 -13.90
C ASN A 205 -10.77 -0.53 -15.18
N LEU A 206 -11.23 -1.76 -15.07
CA LEU A 206 -11.77 -2.55 -16.19
C LEU A 206 -13.29 -2.53 -16.28
N GLY A 207 -13.97 -2.18 -15.20
CA GLY A 207 -15.42 -2.01 -15.18
C GLY A 207 -15.88 -1.42 -13.85
N MET A 208 -16.77 -0.44 -13.94
CA MET A 208 -17.63 0.02 -12.85
C MET A 208 -19.03 -0.44 -13.24
N THR A 209 -19.57 -1.42 -12.53
CA THR A 209 -20.98 -1.77 -12.68
C THR A 209 -21.73 -1.00 -11.61
N PRO A 210 -22.57 -0.01 -11.96
CA PRO A 210 -23.47 0.62 -11.02
C PRO A 210 -24.32 -0.46 -10.32
N PRO A 211 -24.83 -0.19 -9.10
CA PRO A 211 -25.80 -1.08 -8.47
C PRO A 211 -26.94 -1.37 -9.44
N ALA A 212 -27.40 -2.64 -9.48
CA ALA A 212 -28.70 -2.91 -10.08
C ALA A 212 -29.73 -2.12 -9.26
N VAL A 213 -30.42 -1.19 -9.91
CA VAL A 213 -31.56 -0.51 -9.31
C VAL A 213 -32.65 -1.57 -9.18
N GLU A 214 -32.89 -2.06 -7.97
CA GLU A 214 -34.13 -2.77 -7.62
C GLU A 214 -35.25 -1.76 -7.35
#